data_AF-A0A7C2Y8I7-F1
#
_entry.id   AF-A0A7C2Y8I7-F1
#
_cell.length_a   1.000
_cell.length_b   1.000
_cell.length_c   1.000
_cell.angle_alpha   90.00
_cell.angle_beta   90.00
_cell.angle_gamma   90.00
#
_symmetry.space_group_name_H-M   'P 1'
#
loop_
_entity.id
_entity.type
_entity.pdbx_description
1 polymer ?
#
loop_
_entity_poly.entity_id
_entity_poly.type
_entity_poly.pdbx_seq_one_letter_code
_entity_poly.pdbx_strand_id
1 'polypeptide(L)'
;MRSMSQQLSSKNFDDWLERYLIYLKSERQLSPRTIAMRAIDLRHFGGFWRAEKAAPQSGVQRLHVRKYLALLSNGGLAARTVNHRLVTLRTFFKFAVREGAMAHNPTVNLVALKTP
;
A
#
# COMPACT_ATOMS: atom_id res chain seq x y z
N MET A 1 -6.29 -24.97 -11.82
CA MET A 1 -5.47 -24.00 -12.59
C MET A 1 -5.07 -22.85 -11.66
N ARG A 2 -3.82 -22.79 -11.19
CA ARG A 2 -3.30 -21.60 -10.50
C ARG A 2 -2.99 -20.58 -11.59
N SER A 3 -3.88 -19.60 -11.77
CA SER A 3 -3.70 -18.50 -12.73
C SER A 3 -2.32 -17.89 -12.59
N MET A 4 -1.68 -17.60 -13.73
CA MET A 4 -0.41 -16.88 -13.86
C MET A 4 -0.28 -15.79 -12.78
N SER A 5 0.73 -15.92 -11.93
CA SER A 5 1.02 -14.97 -10.85
C SER A 5 1.39 -13.62 -11.47
N GLN A 6 0.40 -12.75 -11.72
CA GLN A 6 0.68 -11.42 -12.21
C GLN A 6 1.45 -10.65 -11.15
N GLN A 7 2.65 -10.17 -11.48
CA GLN A 7 3.41 -9.32 -10.58
C GLN A 7 2.67 -8.00 -10.34
N LEU A 8 2.70 -7.49 -9.11
CA LEU A 8 2.17 -6.17 -8.79
C LEU A 8 2.96 -5.09 -9.54
N SER A 9 2.23 -4.28 -10.29
CA SER A 9 2.71 -3.21 -11.16
C SER A 9 1.82 -1.98 -11.02
N SER A 10 2.26 -0.83 -11.53
CA SER A 10 1.45 0.40 -11.47
C SER A 10 0.16 0.29 -12.30
N LYS A 11 0.16 -0.58 -13.32
CA LYS A 11 -0.97 -0.83 -14.22
C LYS A 11 -2.07 -1.66 -13.56
N ASN A 12 -1.72 -2.69 -12.79
CA ASN A 12 -2.67 -3.60 -12.14
C ASN A 12 -2.80 -3.38 -10.62
N PHE A 13 -2.37 -2.21 -10.12
CA PHE A 13 -2.45 -1.89 -8.69
C PHE A 13 -3.89 -1.93 -8.16
N ASP A 14 -4.87 -1.47 -8.96
CA ASP A 14 -6.28 -1.45 -8.54
C ASP A 14 -6.86 -2.87 -8.46
N ASP A 15 -6.47 -3.80 -9.34
CA ASP A 15 -6.85 -5.22 -9.24
C ASP A 15 -6.33 -5.84 -7.93
N TRP A 16 -5.08 -5.53 -7.56
CA TRP A 16 -4.49 -5.99 -6.31
C TRP A 16 -5.14 -5.35 -5.09
N LEU A 17 -5.54 -4.08 -5.19
CA LEU A 17 -6.33 -3.40 -4.17
C LEU A 17 -7.66 -4.12 -3.96
N GLU A 18 -8.41 -4.42 -5.01
CA GLU A 18 -9.71 -5.10 -4.90
C GLU A 18 -9.60 -6.47 -4.24
N ARG A 19 -8.60 -7.27 -4.65
CA ARG A 19 -8.28 -8.56 -4.01
C ARG A 19 -7.97 -8.38 -2.52
N TYR A 20 -7.22 -7.35 -2.18
CA TYR A 20 -6.90 -7.03 -0.79
C TYR A 20 -8.15 -6.62 0.01
N LEU A 21 -9.06 -5.82 -0.56
CA LEU A 21 -10.30 -5.43 0.12
C LEU A 21 -11.23 -6.63 0.33
N ILE A 22 -11.29 -7.55 -0.64
CA ILE A 22 -12.00 -8.84 -0.49
C ILE A 22 -11.39 -9.64 0.67
N TYR A 23 -10.06 -9.79 0.69
CA TYR A 23 -9.33 -10.45 1.80
C TYR A 23 -9.65 -9.82 3.16
N LEU A 24 -9.69 -8.48 3.25
CA LEU A 24 -10.02 -7.80 4.49
C LEU A 24 -11.45 -8.06 4.95
N LYS A 25 -12.38 -8.20 4.00
CA LYS A 25 -13.79 -8.49 4.28
C LYS A 25 -14.01 -9.95 4.68
N SER A 26 -13.48 -10.90 3.91
CA SER A 26 -13.75 -12.33 4.09
C SER A 26 -12.88 -12.97 5.17
N GLU A 27 -11.56 -12.82 5.07
CA GLU A 27 -10.62 -13.50 5.96
C GLU A 27 -10.37 -12.71 7.24
N ARG A 28 -10.32 -11.37 7.16
CA ARG A 28 -10.02 -10.52 8.33
C ARG A 28 -11.25 -9.95 9.01
N GLN A 29 -12.42 -10.06 8.39
CA GLN A 29 -13.71 -9.59 8.93
C GLN A 29 -13.63 -8.17 9.49
N LEU A 30 -12.87 -7.28 8.84
CA LEU A 30 -12.76 -5.90 9.28
C LEU A 30 -14.07 -5.15 9.01
N SER A 31 -14.37 -4.16 9.85
CA SER A 31 -15.58 -3.35 9.68
C SER A 31 -15.59 -2.62 8.34
N PRO A 32 -16.76 -2.39 7.72
CA PRO A 32 -16.88 -1.67 6.44
C PRO A 32 -16.17 -0.31 6.46
N ARG A 33 -16.26 0.41 7.58
CA ARG A 33 -15.56 1.69 7.79
C ARG A 33 -14.04 1.55 7.68
N THR A 34 -13.47 0.51 8.28
CA THR A 34 -12.02 0.26 8.22
C THR A 34 -11.58 -0.11 6.81
N ILE A 35 -12.37 -0.91 6.10
CA ILE A 35 -12.11 -1.30 4.71
C ILE A 35 -12.14 -0.07 3.79
N ALA A 36 -13.15 0.79 3.93
CA ALA A 36 -13.28 2.03 3.15
C ALA A 36 -12.08 2.97 3.36
N MET A 37 -11.64 3.16 4.61
CA MET A 37 -10.47 3.96 4.92
C MET A 37 -9.18 3.38 4.30
N ARG A 38 -8.99 2.06 4.35
CA ARG A 38 -7.85 1.40 3.71
C ARG A 38 -7.89 1.52 2.18
N ALA A 39 -9.07 1.47 1.59
CA ALA A 39 -9.25 1.70 0.16
C ALA A 39 -8.84 3.11 -0.25
N ILE A 40 -9.27 4.13 0.50
CA ILE A 40 -8.90 5.54 0.27
C ILE A 40 -7.37 5.72 0.36
N ASP A 41 -6.76 5.19 1.42
CA ASP A 41 -5.32 5.29 1.65
C ASP A 41 -4.51 4.63 0.52
N LEU A 42 -4.94 3.46 0.04
CA LEU A 42 -4.26 2.72 -1.02
C LEU A 42 -4.47 3.35 -2.40
N ARG A 43 -5.68 3.85 -2.72
CA ARG A 43 -5.91 4.59 -3.96
C ARG A 43 -5.03 5.84 -4.04
N HIS A 44 -4.90 6.57 -2.92
CA HIS A 44 -4.03 7.73 -2.85
C HIS A 44 -2.55 7.36 -3.07
N PHE A 45 -2.09 6.27 -2.46
CA PHE A 45 -0.73 5.76 -2.72
C PHE A 45 -0.55 5.31 -4.18
N GLY A 46 -1.51 4.59 -4.75
CA GLY A 46 -1.47 4.15 -6.15
C GLY A 46 -1.41 5.32 -7.13
N GLY A 47 -2.17 6.39 -6.87
CA GLY A 47 -2.10 7.64 -7.63
C GLY A 47 -0.72 8.30 -7.56
N PHE A 48 -0.16 8.43 -6.34
CA PHE A 48 1.20 8.93 -6.15
C PHE A 48 2.23 8.09 -6.93
N TRP A 49 2.16 6.76 -6.82
CA TRP A 49 3.12 5.87 -7.48
C TRP A 49 3.05 5.94 -9.00
N ARG A 50 1.85 6.07 -9.58
CA ARG A 50 1.68 6.25 -11.04
C ARG A 50 2.20 7.58 -11.55
N ALA A 51 2.13 8.63 -10.74
CA ALA A 51 2.61 9.97 -11.11
C ALA A 51 4.15 10.10 -11.04
N GLU A 52 4.82 9.20 -10.32
CA GLU A 52 6.28 9.22 -10.17
C GLU A 52 6.96 8.78 -11.48
N LYS A 53 7.46 9.75 -12.27
CA LYS A 53 8.11 9.51 -13.58
C LYS A 53 9.30 8.53 -13.54
N ALA A 54 10.00 8.48 -12.40
CA ALA A 54 11.17 7.62 -12.20
C ALA A 54 10.82 6.27 -11.55
N ALA A 55 9.56 5.99 -11.24
CA ALA A 55 9.18 4.74 -10.62
C ALA A 55 9.20 3.59 -11.65
N PRO A 56 9.84 2.46 -11.34
CA PRO A 56 9.65 1.23 -12.09
C PRO A 56 8.17 0.90 -12.18
N GLN A 57 7.72 0.55 -13.38
CA GLN A 57 6.36 0.02 -13.56
C GLN A 57 6.21 -1.33 -12.86
N SER A 58 7.30 -2.09 -12.71
CA SER A 58 7.36 -3.37 -12.04
C SER A 58 7.74 -3.23 -10.56
N GLY A 59 6.75 -3.37 -9.69
CA GLY A 59 6.95 -3.47 -8.24
C GLY A 59 7.25 -2.17 -7.52
N VAL A 60 6.65 -2.03 -6.35
CA VAL A 60 6.93 -0.93 -5.43
C VAL A 60 8.23 -1.22 -4.66
N GLN A 61 9.16 -0.26 -4.65
CA GLN A 61 10.37 -0.29 -3.84
C GLN A 61 10.21 0.52 -2.55
N ARG A 62 11.08 0.25 -1.56
CA ARG A 62 11.12 0.97 -0.28
C ARG A 62 11.25 2.49 -0.46
N LEU A 63 12.01 2.94 -1.46
CA LEU A 63 12.19 4.36 -1.75
C LEU A 63 10.87 5.06 -2.09
N HIS A 64 9.99 4.43 -2.88
CA HIS A 64 8.68 5.04 -3.23
C HIS A 64 7.81 5.20 -1.99
N VAL A 65 7.79 4.22 -1.09
CA VAL A 65 7.04 4.33 0.18
C VAL A 65 7.61 5.45 1.05
N ARG A 66 8.95 5.59 1.14
CA ARG A 66 9.57 6.70 1.87
C ARG A 66 9.23 8.06 1.28
N LYS A 67 9.33 8.22 -0.05
CA LYS A 67 8.95 9.46 -0.75
C LYS A 67 7.48 9.80 -0.50
N TYR A 68 6.61 8.81 -0.55
CA TYR A 68 5.19 8.99 -0.25
C TYR A 68 4.96 9.52 1.17
N LEU A 69 5.52 8.88 2.19
CA LEU A 69 5.33 9.31 3.58
C LEU A 69 5.93 10.70 3.83
N ALA A 70 7.07 11.02 3.20
CA ALA A 70 7.66 12.35 3.26
C ALA A 70 6.75 13.40 2.60
N LEU A 71 6.17 13.10 1.44
CA LEU A 71 5.19 13.97 0.78
C LEU A 71 4.01 14.30 1.70
N LEU A 72 3.45 13.28 2.37
CA LEU A 72 2.33 13.49 3.29
C LEU A 72 2.72 14.35 4.49
N SER A 73 3.87 14.08 5.09
CA SER A 73 4.37 14.84 6.23
C SER A 73 4.67 16.30 5.85
N ASN A 74 5.33 16.52 4.72
CA ASN A 74 5.66 17.86 4.23
C ASN A 74 4.42 18.63 3.78
N GLY A 75 3.36 17.93 3.38
CA GLY A 75 2.03 18.49 3.09
C GLY A 75 1.20 18.83 4.34
N GLY A 76 1.78 18.75 5.55
CA GLY A 76 1.12 19.17 6.78
C GLY A 76 0.13 18.14 7.38
N LEU A 77 0.09 16.90 6.88
CA LEU A 77 -0.73 15.86 7.50
C LEU A 77 -0.18 15.50 8.88
N ALA A 78 -1.08 15.40 9.86
CA ALA A 78 -0.74 14.98 11.21
C ALA A 78 0.00 13.63 11.22
N ALA A 79 0.99 13.49 12.11
CA ALA A 79 1.81 12.27 12.25
C ALA A 79 0.95 11.01 12.43
N ARG A 80 -0.16 11.12 13.17
CA ARG A 80 -1.14 10.03 13.35
C ARG A 80 -1.71 9.54 12.01
N THR A 81 -2.04 10.45 11.09
CA THR A 81 -2.58 10.11 9.76
C THR A 81 -1.53 9.46 8.88
N VAL A 82 -0.30 9.99 8.89
CA VAL A 82 0.83 9.39 8.15
C VAL A 82 1.13 7.98 8.67
N ASN A 83 1.12 7.80 9.99
CA ASN A 83 1.33 6.50 10.63
C ASN A 83 0.21 5.51 10.32
N HIS A 84 -1.05 5.97 10.26
CA HIS A 84 -2.17 5.14 9.82
C HIS A 84 -1.95 4.65 8.38
N ARG A 85 -1.57 5.54 7.46
CA ARG A 85 -1.25 5.19 6.07
C ARG A 85 -0.10 4.18 5.98
N LEU A 86 0.95 4.34 6.79
CA LEU A 86 2.03 3.35 6.87
C LEU A 86 1.52 1.98 7.33
N VAL A 87 0.60 1.91 8.30
CA VAL A 87 -0.02 0.64 8.73
C VAL A 87 -0.82 0.02 7.59
N THR A 88 -1.63 0.81 6.88
CA THR A 88 -2.36 0.33 5.68
C THR A 88 -1.40 -0.27 4.66
N LEU A 89 -0.35 0.47 4.27
CA LEU A 89 0.66 0.00 3.31
C LEU A 89 1.35 -1.28 3.79
N ARG A 90 1.76 -1.36 5.07
CA ARG A 90 2.42 -2.56 5.63
C ARG A 90 1.57 -3.81 5.43
N THR A 91 0.29 -3.72 5.74
CA THR A 91 -0.61 -4.87 5.62
C THR A 91 -0.97 -5.22 4.19
N PHE A 92 -1.11 -4.22 3.31
CA PHE A 92 -1.32 -4.44 1.87
C PHE A 92 -0.13 -5.14 1.23
N PHE A 93 1.09 -4.66 1.45
CA PHE A 93 2.28 -5.29 0.87
C PHE A 93 2.61 -6.64 1.50
N LYS A 94 2.25 -6.85 2.77
CA LYS A 94 2.32 -8.19 3.39
C LYS A 94 1.37 -9.17 2.68
N PHE A 95 0.15 -8.73 2.37
CA PHE A 95 -0.80 -9.51 1.57
C PHE A 95 -0.25 -9.77 0.15
N ALA A 96 0.24 -8.74 -0.55
CA ALA A 96 0.78 -8.90 -1.90
C ALA A 96 1.96 -9.91 -1.97
N VAL A 97 2.82 -9.94 -0.94
CA VAL A 97 3.88 -10.95 -0.84
C VAL A 97 3.33 -12.34 -0.56
N ARG A 98 2.35 -12.48 0.35
CA ARG A 98 1.67 -13.76 0.63
C ARG A 98 1.04 -14.35 -0.63
N GLU A 99 0.43 -13.52 -1.46
CA GLU A 99 -0.23 -13.93 -2.71
C GLU A 99 0.74 -14.11 -3.89
N GLY A 100 2.05 -13.94 -3.68
CA GLY A 100 3.08 -14.10 -4.72
C GLY A 100 3.13 -12.97 -5.74
N ALA A 101 2.46 -11.84 -5.49
CA ALA A 101 2.49 -10.65 -6.35
C ALA A 101 3.81 -9.87 -6.26
N MET A 102 4.54 -10.05 -5.17
CA MET A 102 5.82 -9.40 -4.89
C MET A 102 6.75 -10.38 -4.16
N ALA A 103 8.04 -10.32 -4.48
CA ALA A 103 9.05 -11.12 -3.76
C ALA A 103 9.36 -10.57 -2.36
N HIS A 104 9.28 -9.24 -2.18
CA HIS A 104 9.68 -8.57 -0.95
C HIS A 104 8.69 -7.49 -0.55
N ASN A 105 8.50 -7.29 0.76
CA ASN A 105 7.66 -6.23 1.29
C ASN A 105 8.47 -4.91 1.39
N PRO A 106 8.14 -3.86 0.61
CA PRO A 106 8.89 -2.60 0.59
C PRO A 106 8.77 -1.79 1.89
N THR A 107 7.87 -2.16 2.80
CA THR A 107 7.64 -1.44 4.06
C THR A 107 8.45 -1.96 5.24
N VAL A 108 9.20 -3.06 5.04
CA VAL A 108 10.07 -3.64 6.06
C VAL A 108 11.08 -2.57 6.51
N ASN A 109 11.24 -2.44 7.83
CA ASN A 109 12.12 -1.48 8.50
C ASN A 109 11.79 0.00 8.28
N LEU A 110 10.60 0.33 7.77
CA LEU A 110 10.13 1.72 7.79
C LEU A 110 9.64 2.08 9.19
N VAL A 111 10.10 3.21 9.71
CA VAL A 111 9.78 3.71 11.06
C VAL A 111 8.60 4.67 10.97
N ALA A 112 7.70 4.58 11.96
CA ALA A 112 6.60 5.53 12.11
C ALA A 112 7.15 6.92 12.48
N LEU A 113 6.44 7.98 12.09
CA LEU A 113 6.74 9.32 12.57
C LEU A 113 6.52 9.38 14.08
N LYS A 114 7.37 10.13 14.78
CA LYS A 114 7.16 10.43 16.20
C LYS A 114 5.88 11.26 16.33
N THR A 115 5.01 10.85 17.24
CA THR A 115 3.84 11.64 17.63
C THR A 115 4.20 12.28 18.97
N PRO A 116 4.03 13.61 19.13
CA PRO A 116 4.17 14.27 20.43
C PRO A 116 3.23 13.67 21.48
#